data_AF-A0A4V1TE41-F1
#
_entry.id   AF-A0A4V1TE41-F1
#
_cell.length_a   1.000
_cell.length_b   1.000
_cell.length_c   1.000
_cell.angle_alpha   90.00
_cell.angle_beta   90.00
_cell.angle_gamma   90.00
#
_symmetry.space_group_name_H-M   'P 1'
#
loop_
_entity.id
_entity.type
_entity.pdbx_description
1 polymer ?
#
loop_
_entity_poly.entity_id
_entity_poly.type
_entity_poly.pdbx_seq_one_letter_code
_entity_poly.pdbx_strand_id
1 'polypeptide(L)' 'MSLAEVTRLDDERFDQVIVKHLSPGKHWPGRKLHTLNGNGYMEAIDGSIIRPKWSFAAGIVDNFYKPGE' A
#
# COMPACT_ATOMS: atom_id res chain seq x y z
N MET A 1 3.37 -1.08 -5.87
CA MET A 1 3.35 -1.01 -4.39
C MET A 1 4.36 -2.02 -3.87
N SER A 2 5.07 -1.71 -2.78
CA SER A 2 5.99 -2.65 -2.14
C SER A 2 5.29 -3.30 -0.95
N LEU A 3 5.22 -4.63 -0.93
CA LEU A 3 4.90 -5.38 0.27
C LEU A 3 6.16 -5.47 1.09
N ALA A 4 6.10 -4.99 2.33
CA ALA A 4 7.20 -5.02 3.28
C ALA A 4 6.82 -5.85 4.50
N GLU A 5 7.81 -6.53 5.06
CA GLU A 5 7.71 -7.22 6.34
C GLU A 5 8.38 -6.34 7.40
N VAL A 6 7.66 -6.08 8.50
CA VAL A 6 8.20 -5.37 9.66
C VAL A 6 9.03 -6.37 10.45
N THR A 7 10.35 -6.21 10.43
CA THR A 7 11.29 -7.10 11.14
C THR A 7 11.53 -6.66 12.58
N ARG A 8 11.25 -5.40 12.90
CA ARG A 8 11.33 -4.83 14.25
C ARG A 8 10.33 -3.70 14.43
N LEU A 9 9.59 -3.73 15.54
CA LEU A 9 8.72 -2.65 15.97
C LEU A 9 8.70 -2.61 17.50
N ASP A 10 9.48 -1.69 18.06
CA ASP A 10 9.51 -1.38 19.50
C ASP A 10 9.71 0.12 19.73
N ASP A 11 9.83 0.52 20.99
CA ASP A 11 9.92 1.93 21.40
C ASP A 11 11.18 2.63 20.89
N GLU A 12 12.21 1.89 20.50
CA GLU A 12 13.49 2.45 20.06
C GLU A 12 13.63 2.49 18.53
N ARG A 13 13.03 1.52 17.83
CA ARG A 13 13.28 1.34 16.40
C ARG A 13 12.12 0.67 15.66
N PHE A 14 11.99 1.10 14.41
CA PHE A 14 11.21 0.45 13.38
C PHE A 14 12.12 0.04 12.23
N ASP A 15 12.11 -1.25 11.87
CA ASP A 15 12.81 -1.79 10.70
C ASP A 15 11.86 -2.61 9.83
N GLN A 16 12.05 -2.52 8.52
CA GLN A 16 11.30 -3.32 7.56
C GLN A 16 12.15 -3.71 6.36
N VAL A 17 11.78 -4.82 5.72
CA VAL A 17 12.38 -5.29 4.47
C VAL A 17 11.33 -5.43 3.39
N ILE A 18 11.63 -5.01 2.16
CA ILE A 18 10.73 -5.23 1.03
C ILE A 18 10.80 -6.71 0.64
N VAL A 19 9.68 -7.41 0.79
CA VAL A 19 9.58 -8.83 0.42
C VAL A 19 9.13 -9.00 -1.03
N LYS A 20 8.32 -8.05 -1.56
CA LYS A 20 7.83 -8.14 -2.94
C LYS A 20 7.37 -6.79 -3.48
N HIS A 21 7.67 -6.51 -4.74
CA HIS A 21 6.98 -5.47 -5.48
C HIS A 21 5.73 -6.05 -6.15
N LEU A 22 4.57 -5.52 -5.78
CA LEU A 22 3.28 -5.87 -6.33
C LEU A 22 2.90 -4.89 -7.43
N SER A 23 2.62 -5.44 -8.60
CA SER A 23 2.12 -4.73 -9.77
C SER A 23 0.80 -5.35 -10.25
N PRO A 24 -0.04 -4.56 -10.93
CA PRO A 24 -1.23 -5.08 -11.59
C PRO A 24 -0.87 -6.18 -12.59
N GLY A 25 -1.77 -7.15 -12.77
CA GLY A 25 -1.60 -8.26 -13.71
C GLY A 25 -2.91 -8.68 -14.35
N LYS A 26 -2.87 -9.72 -15.19
CA LYS A 26 -4.05 -10.20 -15.95
C LYS A 26 -5.26 -10.50 -15.06
N HIS A 27 -5.03 -11.00 -13.84
CA HIS A 27 -6.08 -11.39 -12.89
C HIS A 27 -6.45 -10.28 -11.89
N TRP A 28 -5.70 -9.19 -11.86
CA TRP A 28 -5.96 -8.05 -10.99
C TRP A 28 -5.52 -6.75 -11.66
N PRO A 29 -6.47 -5.93 -12.15
CA PRO A 29 -6.15 -4.71 -12.91
C PRO A 29 -5.65 -3.55 -12.01
N GLY A 30 -5.26 -3.83 -10.76
CA GLY A 30 -4.49 -2.86 -9.98
C GLY A 30 -5.27 -1.78 -9.25
N ARG A 31 -6.60 -1.80 -9.28
CA ARG A 31 -7.38 -0.58 -8.95
C ARG A 31 -7.55 -0.28 -7.46
N LYS A 32 -7.12 -1.16 -6.56
CA LYS A 32 -7.09 -1.02 -5.09
C LYS A 32 -6.30 -2.19 -4.51
N LEU A 33 -5.26 -1.91 -3.73
CA LEU A 33 -4.58 -2.90 -2.88
C LEU A 33 -4.60 -2.32 -1.47
N HIS A 34 -5.20 -3.06 -0.54
CA HIS A 34 -5.14 -2.75 0.88
C HIS A 34 -4.41 -3.91 1.55
N THR A 35 -3.40 -3.58 2.34
CA THR A 35 -2.77 -4.55 3.24
C THR A 35 -3.54 -4.53 4.54
N LEU A 36 -3.98 -5.71 4.97
CA LEU A 36 -4.43 -5.94 6.33
C LEU A 36 -3.20 -6.46 7.10
N ASN A 37 -2.64 -5.60 7.96
CA ASN A 37 -1.53 -5.97 8.82
C ASN A 37 -2.11 -6.48 10.14
N GLY A 38 -1.66 -7.65 10.60
CA GLY A 38 -2.08 -8.23 11.87
C GLY A 38 -0.88 -8.44 12.80
N ASN A 39 -1.00 -8.02 14.06
CA ASN A 39 -0.07 -8.38 15.12
C ASN A 39 -0.85 -8.84 16.36
N GLY A 40 -1.08 -10.16 16.45
CA GLY A 40 -1.93 -10.75 17.47
C GLY A 40 -3.38 -10.28 17.33
N TYR A 41 -3.86 -9.50 18.30
CA TYR A 41 -5.23 -8.98 18.33
C TYR A 41 -5.39 -7.59 17.68
N MET A 42 -4.30 -6.99 17.19
CA MET A 42 -4.37 -5.70 16.49
C MET A 42 -4.38 -5.92 14.99
N GLU A 43 -5.43 -5.41 14.34
CA GLU A 43 -5.52 -5.30 12.90
C GLU A 43 -5.37 -3.84 12.50
N ALA A 44 -4.47 -3.57 11.56
CA ALA A 44 -4.20 -2.25 11.02
C ALA A 44 -4.37 -2.27 9.49
N ILE A 45 -5.04 -1.25 8.97
CA ILE A 45 -5.13 -1.00 7.53
C ILE A 45 -4.19 0.16 7.22
N ASP A 46 -3.11 -0.12 6.50
CA ASP A 46 -2.19 0.92 6.08
C ASP A 46 -2.72 1.66 4.87
N GLY A 47 -3.09 2.91 5.10
CA GLY A 47 -3.43 3.87 4.07
C GLY A 47 -4.81 3.68 3.43
N SER A 48 -5.46 4.80 3.17
CA SER A 48 -6.61 4.86 2.27
C SER A 48 -6.32 5.90 1.19
N ILE A 49 -6.57 5.53 -0.07
CA ILE A 49 -6.50 6.45 -1.20
C ILE A 49 -7.89 6.54 -1.80
N ILE A 50 -8.36 7.76 -2.06
CA ILE A 50 -9.60 7.98 -2.80
C ILE A 50 -9.41 7.48 -4.23
N ARG A 51 -10.28 6.58 -4.70
CA ARG A 51 -10.14 5.97 -6.03
C ARG A 51 -11.43 6.12 -6.85
N PRO A 52 -11.57 7.20 -7.63
CA PRO A 52 -12.74 7.46 -8.47
C PRO A 52 -12.98 6.33 -9.49
N LYS A 53 -14.26 6.08 -9.82
CA LYS A 53 -14.62 5.09 -10.84
C LYS A 53 -14.26 5.56 -12.26
N TRP A 54 -14.35 6.87 -12.51
CA TRP A 54 -14.00 7.48 -13.80
C TRP A 54 -12.49 7.52 -14.01
N SER A 55 -12.04 7.03 -15.17
CA SER A 55 -10.61 6.87 -15.51
C SER A 55 -9.85 8.20 -15.51
N PHE A 56 -10.44 9.28 -16.01
CA PHE A 56 -9.80 10.60 -16.01
C PHE A 56 -9.54 11.10 -14.58
N ALA A 57 -10.55 10.99 -13.70
CA ALA A 57 -10.44 11.42 -12.31
C ALA A 57 -9.48 10.53 -11.52
N ALA A 58 -9.43 9.23 -11.83
CA ALA A 58 -8.44 8.33 -11.25
C ALA A 58 -7.00 8.74 -11.61
N GLY A 59 -6.74 9.14 -12.86
CA GLY A 59 -5.44 9.63 -13.30
C GLY A 59 -4.99 10.92 -12.60
N ILE A 60 -5.93 11.83 -12.28
CA ILE A 60 -5.64 13.02 -11.48
C ILE A 60 -5.19 12.63 -10.07
N VAL A 61 -5.92 11.72 -9.43
CA VAL A 61 -5.57 11.26 -8.08
C VAL A 61 -4.24 10.51 -8.08
N ASP A 62 -3.97 9.67 -9.08
CA ASP A 62 -2.68 9.01 -9.24
C ASP A 62 -1.52 10.01 -9.27
N ASN A 63 -1.69 11.12 -9.98
CA ASN A 63 -0.66 12.15 -10.04
C ASN A 63 -0.43 12.84 -8.69
N PHE A 64 -1.49 13.04 -7.91
CA PHE A 64 -1.41 13.68 -6.59
C PHE A 64 -0.70 12.81 -5.55
N TYR A 65 -0.89 11.49 -5.62
CA TYR A 65 -0.28 10.52 -4.70
C TYR A 65 0.99 9.85 -5.26
N LYS A 66 1.60 10.43 -6.32
CA LYS A 66 2.92 9.98 -6.76
C LYS A 66 3.92 10.17 -5.60
N PRO A 67 4.73 9.15 -5.25
CA PRO A 67 5.82 9.34 -4.30
C PRO A 67 6.71 10.48 -4.76
N GLY A 68 7.13 11.35 -3.83
CA GLY A 68 8.19 12.31 -4.11
C GLY A 68 9.51 11.59 -4.41
N GLU A 69 10.35 12.22 -5.24
CA GLU A 69 11.74 11.78 -5.45
C GLU A 69 12.57 11.85 -4.16
#